data_AF-A0A3P7KZ38-F1
#
_entry.id   AF-A0A3P7KZ38-F1
#
_cell.length_a   1.000
_cell.length_b   1.000
_cell.length_c   1.000
_cell.angle_alpha   90.00
_cell.angle_beta   90.00
_cell.angle_gamma   90.00
#
_symmetry.space_group_name_H-M   'P 1'
#
loop_
_entity.id
_entity.type
_entity.pdbx_description
1 polymer ?
#
loop_
_entity_poly.entity_id
_entity_poly.type
_entity_poly.pdbx_seq_one_letter_code
_entity_poly.pdbx_strand_id
1 'polypeptide(L)'
;MISSVSEEVEELFESKCVGKTAIEASNIILDCRELHTKASHAYEECRKLFDTYRLMCEADLRQMRKPTLSLKNRLAKQYPQLRKRIEEVIATTSNAEHCYTESDKLLRIVGEELLKIAASETPVLPEQKSQHLLELAEQFEQLKSRASSLLNSLKAETRQKGSREVSETLTEIRGGLRLRLYTLLVKLQEYELSITGQCQIFNLAEDLVPQWRALTLDSRTQSPSYTADFASSFYSLRDDLPDDRRTSNRVTTLGGSIWITWHGRSSEMSLSDLICLLIFVAFFFFFFFFFFFFFFFFFLERMLLFSKSYHSLAWCSRLANKKAFTMHSFVEQATNVLEHVFPDDNKHVFNLPHLTFRSIYQFTDLLLQLKTLIDAVGIHKSQVDELVQQHEEARRTASAEWHKLESRLSDAVARPELPPDRLSRLQVLQTETKNRFSDWLHDWE
;
A
#
# COMPACT_ATOMS: atom_id res chain seq x y z
N MET A 1 -2.19 15.85 11.04
CA MET A 1 -2.68 14.47 11.22
C MET A 1 -3.85 14.17 10.30
N ILE A 2 -5.01 14.86 10.39
CA ILE A 2 -6.10 14.66 9.41
C ILE A 2 -5.64 14.97 7.97
N SER A 3 -4.80 16.00 7.78
CA SER A 3 -4.16 16.26 6.48
C SER A 3 -3.26 15.10 6.03
N SER A 4 -2.44 14.55 6.93
CA SER A 4 -1.58 13.38 6.67
C SER A 4 -2.39 12.17 6.22
N VAL A 5 -3.47 11.84 6.94
CA VAL A 5 -4.33 10.71 6.55
C VAL A 5 -5.02 10.98 5.22
N SER A 6 -5.40 12.23 4.94
CA SER A 6 -5.93 12.60 3.64
C SER A 6 -4.92 12.42 2.51
N GLU A 7 -3.66 12.76 2.74
CA GLU A 7 -2.57 12.54 1.77
C GLU A 7 -2.29 11.05 1.59
N GLU A 8 -2.25 10.27 2.67
CA GLU A 8 -2.04 8.82 2.65
C GLU A 8 -3.15 8.06 1.89
N VAL A 9 -4.42 8.45 2.09
CA VAL A 9 -5.57 7.88 1.35
C VAL A 9 -5.44 8.17 -0.14
N GLU A 10 -4.98 9.38 -0.49
CA GLU A 10 -4.81 9.76 -1.88
C GLU A 10 -3.61 9.04 -2.50
N GLU A 11 -2.46 8.99 -1.85
CA GLU A 11 -1.29 8.24 -2.31
C GLU A 11 -1.62 6.75 -2.51
N LEU A 12 -2.39 6.14 -1.60
CA LEU A 12 -2.85 4.76 -1.74
C LEU A 12 -3.73 4.60 -2.99
N PHE A 13 -4.64 5.53 -3.23
CA PHE A 13 -5.51 5.49 -4.40
C PHE A 13 -4.76 5.79 -5.70
N GLU A 14 -3.77 6.68 -5.68
CA GLU A 14 -3.00 7.04 -6.87
C GLU A 14 -2.05 5.90 -7.29
N SER A 15 -1.43 5.25 -6.31
CA SER A 15 -0.49 4.15 -6.56
C SER A 15 -1.19 2.83 -6.89
N LYS A 16 -2.26 2.48 -6.16
CA LYS A 16 -2.92 1.15 -6.26
C LYS A 16 -4.32 1.19 -6.86
N CYS A 17 -4.98 2.36 -6.92
CA CYS A 17 -6.37 2.53 -7.35
C CYS A 17 -7.30 1.52 -6.65
N VAL A 18 -7.93 0.60 -7.40
CA VAL A 18 -8.80 -0.46 -6.87
C VAL A 18 -8.12 -1.84 -6.81
N GLY A 19 -6.83 -1.92 -7.11
CA GLY A 19 -6.09 -3.18 -7.27
C GLY A 19 -6.36 -3.86 -8.61
N LYS A 20 -5.50 -4.82 -8.98
CA LYS A 20 -5.60 -5.59 -10.23
C LYS A 20 -6.26 -6.96 -10.02
N THR A 21 -6.38 -7.40 -8.77
CA THR A 21 -6.92 -8.71 -8.37
C THR A 21 -7.86 -8.58 -7.18
N ALA A 22 -8.66 -9.62 -6.91
CA ALA A 22 -9.53 -9.67 -5.74
C ALA A 22 -8.74 -9.51 -4.42
N ILE A 23 -7.58 -10.16 -4.32
CA ILE A 23 -6.71 -10.10 -3.12
C ILE A 23 -6.16 -8.69 -2.92
N GLU A 24 -5.67 -8.06 -3.99
CA GLU A 24 -5.18 -6.68 -3.92
C GLU A 24 -6.30 -5.71 -3.55
N ALA A 25 -7.49 -5.84 -4.13
CA ALA A 25 -8.65 -5.03 -3.79
C ALA A 25 -9.04 -5.20 -2.31
N SER A 26 -9.06 -6.44 -1.81
CA SER A 26 -9.34 -6.75 -0.40
C SER A 26 -8.32 -6.10 0.55
N ASN A 27 -7.02 -6.18 0.20
CA ASN A 27 -5.96 -5.54 0.98
C ASN A 27 -6.11 -4.01 1.00
N ILE A 28 -6.44 -3.38 -0.13
CA ILE A 28 -6.69 -1.92 -0.19
C ILE A 28 -7.89 -1.54 0.69
N ILE A 29 -8.95 -2.36 0.74
CA ILE A 29 -10.10 -2.13 1.62
C ILE A 29 -9.68 -2.18 3.09
N LEU A 30 -8.81 -3.13 3.47
CA LEU A 30 -8.27 -3.22 4.82
C LEU A 30 -7.42 -2.01 5.18
N ASP A 31 -6.49 -1.61 4.29
CA ASP A 31 -5.65 -0.41 4.46
C ASP A 31 -6.53 0.84 4.66
N CYS A 32 -7.56 1.04 3.82
CA CYS A 32 -8.51 2.15 3.93
C CYS A 32 -9.31 2.13 5.25
N ARG A 33 -9.71 0.95 5.73
CA ARG A 33 -10.41 0.81 7.02
C ARG A 33 -9.50 1.15 8.19
N GLU A 34 -8.23 0.77 8.15
CA GLU A 34 -7.25 1.14 9.16
C GLU A 34 -6.98 2.66 9.17
N LEU A 35 -6.89 3.28 7.99
CA LEU A 35 -6.80 4.74 7.88
C LEU A 35 -8.04 5.43 8.44
N HIS A 36 -9.23 4.87 8.19
CA HIS A 36 -10.49 5.37 8.75
C HIS A 36 -10.50 5.30 10.29
N THR A 37 -10.09 4.17 10.89
CA THR A 37 -10.06 4.02 12.35
C THR A 37 -9.04 4.98 12.98
N LYS A 38 -7.84 5.13 12.38
CA LYS A 38 -6.83 6.11 12.80
C LYS A 38 -7.36 7.55 12.75
N ALA A 39 -7.99 7.94 11.64
CA ALA A 39 -8.58 9.27 11.49
C ALA A 39 -9.71 9.52 12.50
N SER A 40 -10.59 8.53 12.70
CA SER A 40 -11.70 8.61 13.65
C SER A 40 -11.22 8.77 15.08
N HIS A 41 -10.24 7.96 15.50
CA HIS A 41 -9.65 8.04 16.83
C HIS A 41 -9.03 9.42 17.07
N ALA A 42 -8.24 9.90 16.11
CA ALA A 42 -7.59 11.20 16.21
C ALA A 42 -8.57 12.37 16.26
N TYR A 43 -9.65 12.30 15.48
CA TYR A 43 -10.71 13.29 15.51
C TYR A 43 -11.39 13.34 16.88
N GLU A 44 -11.71 12.17 17.45
CA GLU A 44 -12.36 12.09 18.75
C GLU A 44 -11.47 12.57 19.89
N GLU A 45 -10.18 12.25 19.87
CA GLU A 45 -9.21 12.78 20.84
C GLU A 45 -9.05 14.31 20.73
N CYS A 46 -8.97 14.84 19.50
CA CYS A 46 -8.95 16.29 19.30
C CYS A 46 -10.24 16.95 19.79
N ARG A 47 -11.39 16.32 19.55
CA ARG A 47 -12.69 16.81 20.01
C ARG A 47 -12.75 16.86 21.54
N LYS A 48 -12.37 15.78 22.23
CA LYS A 48 -12.26 15.75 23.70
C LYS A 48 -11.34 16.85 24.21
N LEU A 49 -10.17 17.05 23.60
CA LEU A 49 -9.24 18.11 23.98
C LEU A 49 -9.88 19.51 23.85
N PHE A 50 -10.59 19.77 22.75
CA PHE A 50 -11.31 21.05 22.58
C PHE A 50 -12.42 21.25 23.61
N ASP A 51 -13.14 20.18 23.97
CA ASP A 51 -14.22 20.24 24.94
C ASP A 51 -13.69 20.43 26.37
N THR A 52 -12.59 19.76 26.75
CA THR A 52 -11.89 20.00 28.02
C THR A 52 -11.35 21.42 28.09
N TYR A 53 -10.69 21.90 27.04
CA TYR A 53 -10.17 23.28 27.01
C TYR A 53 -11.29 24.32 27.09
N ARG A 54 -12.45 24.04 26.47
CA ARG A 54 -13.65 24.88 26.61
C ARG A 54 -14.11 24.94 28.08
N LEU A 55 -14.22 23.80 28.76
CA LEU A 55 -14.62 23.74 30.17
C LEU A 55 -13.64 24.50 31.08
N MET A 56 -12.33 24.38 30.82
CA MET A 56 -11.32 25.16 31.56
C MET A 56 -11.48 26.67 31.34
N CYS A 57 -11.74 27.10 30.10
CA CYS A 57 -12.00 28.51 29.82
C CYS A 57 -13.26 29.00 30.55
N GLU A 58 -14.33 28.21 30.54
CA GLU A 58 -15.58 28.54 31.24
C GLU A 58 -15.38 28.65 32.77
N ALA A 59 -14.60 27.74 33.37
CA ALA A 59 -14.22 27.80 34.78
C ALA A 59 -13.43 29.06 35.14
N ASP A 60 -12.56 29.52 34.23
CA ASP A 60 -11.78 30.76 34.37
C ASP A 60 -12.56 32.04 34.00
N LEU A 61 -13.86 31.94 33.66
CA LEU A 61 -14.66 33.04 33.11
C LEU A 61 -14.07 33.66 31.83
N ARG A 62 -13.34 32.86 31.06
CA ARG A 62 -12.68 33.23 29.80
C ARG A 62 -13.41 32.60 28.61
N GLN A 63 -13.28 33.22 27.45
CA GLN A 63 -13.69 32.62 26.18
C GLN A 63 -12.50 31.94 25.49
N MET A 64 -12.78 30.87 24.74
CA MET A 64 -11.78 30.27 23.87
C MET A 64 -11.24 31.30 22.87
N ARG A 65 -9.92 31.30 22.69
CA ARG A 65 -9.26 32.20 21.72
C ARG A 65 -9.73 31.91 20.29
N LYS A 66 -9.86 32.96 19.47
CA LYS A 66 -10.26 32.88 18.06
C LYS A 66 -9.47 31.85 17.22
N PRO A 67 -8.12 31.73 17.35
CA PRO A 67 -7.37 30.72 16.60
C PRO A 67 -7.78 29.28 16.94
N THR A 68 -8.05 29.00 18.22
CA THR A 68 -8.47 27.68 18.69
C THR A 68 -9.86 27.32 18.19
N LEU A 69 -10.79 28.28 18.20
CA LEU A 69 -12.13 28.13 17.60
C LEU A 69 -12.06 27.90 16.09
N SER A 70 -11.20 28.64 15.39
CA SER A 70 -10.97 28.45 13.96
C SER A 70 -10.46 27.04 13.66
N LEU A 71 -9.52 26.53 14.46
CA LEU A 71 -9.00 25.17 14.32
C LEU A 71 -10.09 24.11 14.57
N LYS A 72 -10.92 24.27 15.62
CA LYS A 72 -12.06 23.39 15.91
C LYS A 72 -13.04 23.34 14.73
N ASN A 73 -13.41 24.50 14.20
CA ASN A 73 -14.33 24.59 13.06
C ASN A 73 -13.75 23.99 11.78
N ARG A 74 -12.45 24.20 11.54
CA ARG A 74 -11.75 23.58 10.40
C ARG A 74 -11.73 22.06 10.52
N LEU A 75 -11.44 21.54 11.72
CA LEU A 75 -11.46 20.10 11.99
C LEU A 75 -12.84 19.48 11.76
N ALA A 76 -13.89 20.13 12.27
CA ALA A 76 -15.28 19.71 12.09
C ALA A 76 -15.74 19.72 10.63
N LYS A 77 -15.12 20.55 9.78
CA LYS A 77 -15.37 20.58 8.33
C LYS A 77 -14.55 19.55 7.56
N GLN A 78 -13.28 19.37 7.90
CA GLN A 78 -12.35 18.51 7.16
C GLN A 78 -12.61 17.02 7.41
N TYR A 79 -12.92 16.63 8.64
CA TYR A 79 -13.09 15.21 8.97
C TYR A 79 -14.25 14.53 8.22
N PRO A 80 -15.46 15.12 8.12
CA PRO A 80 -16.54 14.54 7.33
C PRO A 80 -16.19 14.39 5.83
N GLN A 81 -15.41 15.32 5.29
CA GLN A 81 -14.95 15.26 3.90
C GLN A 81 -13.98 14.09 3.69
N LEU A 82 -13.00 13.94 4.58
CA LEU A 82 -12.07 12.81 4.57
C LEU A 82 -12.81 11.47 4.72
N ARG A 83 -13.72 11.38 5.69
CA ARG A 83 -14.53 10.19 5.92
C ARG A 83 -15.31 9.80 4.67
N LYS A 84 -16.01 10.77 4.06
CA LYS A 84 -16.75 10.55 2.81
C LYS A 84 -15.83 10.04 1.70
N ARG A 85 -14.65 10.62 1.55
CA ARG A 85 -13.68 10.20 0.53
C ARG A 85 -13.21 8.76 0.75
N ILE A 86 -12.90 8.39 2.00
CA ILE A 86 -12.52 7.01 2.34
C ILE A 86 -13.66 6.03 2.02
N GLU A 87 -14.90 6.38 2.37
CA GLU A 87 -16.09 5.56 2.07
C GLU A 87 -16.29 5.39 0.55
N GLU A 88 -16.07 6.43 -0.26
CA GLU A 88 -16.12 6.37 -1.72
C GLU A 88 -15.04 5.43 -2.31
N VAL A 89 -13.81 5.50 -1.80
CA VAL A 89 -12.71 4.62 -2.22
C VAL A 89 -13.04 3.17 -1.85
N ILE A 90 -13.48 2.90 -0.62
CA ILE A 90 -13.88 1.56 -0.17
C ILE A 90 -15.01 1.00 -1.05
N ALA A 91 -16.04 1.81 -1.35
CA ALA A 91 -17.16 1.38 -2.17
C ALA A 91 -16.72 1.01 -3.61
N THR A 92 -15.83 1.82 -4.19
CA THR A 92 -15.31 1.59 -5.54
C THR A 92 -14.42 0.34 -5.58
N THR A 93 -13.52 0.19 -4.61
CA THR A 93 -12.65 -0.99 -4.50
C THR A 93 -13.42 -2.26 -4.20
N SER A 94 -14.47 -2.20 -3.36
CA SER A 94 -15.34 -3.35 -3.07
C SER A 94 -16.13 -3.81 -4.30
N ASN A 95 -16.56 -2.88 -5.15
CA ASN A 95 -17.16 -3.24 -6.43
C ASN A 95 -16.16 -3.93 -7.37
N ALA A 96 -14.89 -3.51 -7.37
CA ALA A 96 -13.84 -4.18 -8.13
C ALA A 96 -13.56 -5.59 -7.60
N GLU A 97 -13.38 -5.75 -6.29
CA GLU A 97 -13.22 -7.04 -5.60
C GLU A 97 -14.32 -8.02 -5.97
N HIS A 98 -15.58 -7.57 -5.94
CA HIS A 98 -16.72 -8.40 -6.31
C HIS A 98 -16.70 -8.78 -7.80
N CYS A 99 -16.35 -7.85 -8.69
CA CYS A 99 -16.21 -8.16 -10.11
C CYS A 99 -15.13 -9.23 -10.37
N TYR A 100 -14.00 -9.14 -9.67
CA TYR A 100 -12.94 -10.15 -9.76
C TYR A 100 -13.40 -11.51 -9.24
N THR A 101 -14.02 -11.53 -8.07
CA THR A 101 -14.47 -12.76 -7.40
C THR A 101 -15.54 -13.50 -8.19
N GLU A 102 -16.57 -12.79 -8.65
CA GLU A 102 -17.64 -13.40 -9.45
C GLU A 102 -17.14 -13.81 -10.84
N SER A 103 -16.25 -13.04 -11.46
CA SER A 103 -15.60 -13.45 -12.70
C SER A 103 -14.81 -14.75 -12.54
N ASP A 104 -14.02 -14.88 -11.47
CA ASP A 104 -13.22 -16.09 -11.20
C ASP A 104 -14.13 -17.29 -10.89
N LYS A 105 -15.22 -17.05 -10.15
CA LYS A 105 -16.22 -18.07 -9.82
C LYS A 105 -16.94 -18.59 -11.05
N LEU A 106 -17.39 -17.72 -11.94
CA LEU A 106 -18.02 -18.08 -13.21
C LEU A 106 -17.05 -18.82 -14.14
N LEU A 107 -15.81 -18.32 -14.28
CA LEU A 107 -14.78 -18.99 -15.08
C LEU A 107 -14.52 -20.41 -14.59
N ARG A 108 -14.47 -20.62 -13.27
CA ARG A 108 -14.31 -21.94 -12.68
C ARG A 108 -15.50 -22.86 -13.00
N ILE A 109 -16.73 -22.40 -12.80
CA ILE A 109 -17.94 -23.18 -13.10
C ILE A 109 -17.94 -23.62 -14.57
N VAL A 110 -17.75 -22.66 -15.49
CA VAL A 110 -17.73 -22.94 -16.93
C VAL A 110 -16.57 -23.88 -17.31
N GLY A 111 -15.40 -23.69 -16.71
CA GLY A 111 -14.24 -24.56 -16.92
C GLY A 111 -14.49 -26.00 -16.46
N GLU A 112 -15.07 -26.20 -15.28
CA GLU A 112 -15.44 -27.52 -14.76
C GLU A 112 -16.48 -28.21 -15.67
N GLU A 113 -17.48 -27.47 -16.14
CA GLU A 113 -18.51 -28.01 -17.02
C GLU A 113 -17.96 -28.38 -18.42
N LEU A 114 -17.07 -27.57 -18.99
CA LEU A 114 -16.37 -27.91 -20.23
C LEU A 114 -15.49 -29.15 -20.07
N LEU A 115 -14.83 -29.31 -18.93
CA LEU A 115 -14.03 -30.50 -18.62
C LEU A 115 -14.91 -31.76 -18.52
N LYS A 116 -16.09 -31.68 -17.88
CA LYS A 116 -17.04 -32.80 -17.82
C LYS A 116 -17.50 -33.24 -19.20
N ILE A 117 -17.78 -32.27 -20.09
CA ILE A 117 -18.15 -32.56 -21.48
C ILE A 117 -17.00 -33.25 -22.22
N ALA A 118 -15.77 -32.75 -22.08
CA ALA A 118 -14.58 -33.34 -22.70
C ALA A 118 -14.25 -34.74 -22.17
N ALA A 119 -14.50 -35.00 -20.88
CA ALA A 119 -14.27 -36.28 -20.24
C ALA A 119 -15.31 -37.36 -20.58
N SER A 120 -16.34 -37.03 -21.38
CA SER A 120 -17.45 -37.93 -21.74
C SER A 120 -18.23 -38.51 -20.53
N GLU A 121 -18.20 -37.81 -19.38
CA GLU A 121 -18.99 -38.18 -18.21
C GLU A 121 -20.47 -37.82 -18.44
N THR A 122 -21.25 -38.88 -18.65
CA THR A 122 -22.72 -39.05 -18.56
C THR A 122 -23.67 -38.08 -19.30
N PRO A 123 -24.75 -38.62 -19.91
CA PRO A 123 -25.77 -37.84 -20.61
C PRO A 123 -26.71 -37.15 -19.60
N VAL A 124 -26.32 -35.97 -19.12
CA VAL A 124 -27.25 -35.06 -18.44
C VAL A 124 -28.34 -34.63 -19.43
N LEU A 125 -29.61 -34.66 -18.99
CA LEU A 125 -30.77 -34.31 -19.82
C LEU A 125 -30.57 -32.92 -20.47
N PRO A 126 -30.89 -32.75 -21.77
CA PRO A 126 -30.76 -31.48 -22.48
C PRO A 126 -31.47 -30.30 -21.80
N GLU A 127 -32.59 -30.57 -21.12
CA GLU A 127 -33.38 -29.55 -20.41
C GLU A 127 -32.64 -28.97 -19.20
N GLN A 128 -31.93 -29.79 -18.41
CA GLN A 128 -31.14 -29.30 -17.27
C GLN A 128 -29.94 -28.45 -17.72
N LYS A 129 -29.30 -28.85 -18.83
CA LYS A 129 -28.19 -28.07 -19.43
C LYS A 129 -28.65 -26.73 -19.99
N SER A 130 -29.84 -26.69 -20.59
CA SER A 130 -30.45 -25.44 -21.07
C SER A 130 -30.79 -24.48 -19.93
N GLN A 131 -31.35 -25.00 -18.84
CA GLN A 131 -31.66 -24.17 -17.66
C GLN A 131 -30.40 -23.63 -16.98
N HIS A 132 -29.34 -24.44 -16.86
CA HIS A 132 -28.06 -23.99 -16.34
C HIS A 132 -27.40 -22.93 -17.23
N LEU A 133 -27.54 -23.02 -18.56
CA LEU A 133 -27.05 -21.98 -19.49
C LEU A 133 -27.75 -20.63 -19.26
N LEU A 134 -29.06 -20.65 -19.02
CA LEU A 134 -29.83 -19.43 -18.71
C LEU A 134 -29.41 -18.81 -17.37
N GLU A 135 -29.17 -19.62 -16.34
CA GLU A 135 -28.66 -19.14 -15.05
C GLU A 135 -27.27 -18.50 -15.18
N LEU A 136 -26.37 -19.10 -15.96
CA LEU A 136 -25.06 -18.53 -16.26
C LEU A 136 -25.17 -17.22 -17.06
N ALA A 137 -26.11 -17.14 -17.99
CA ALA A 137 -26.36 -15.93 -18.76
C ALA A 137 -26.85 -14.77 -17.87
N GLU A 138 -27.75 -15.05 -16.93
CA GLU A 138 -28.21 -14.07 -15.96
C GLU A 138 -27.05 -13.57 -15.07
N GLN A 139 -26.25 -14.48 -14.52
CA GLN A 139 -25.09 -14.14 -13.68
C GLN A 139 -24.06 -13.31 -14.46
N PHE A 140 -23.82 -13.64 -15.74
CA PHE A 140 -22.93 -12.90 -16.60
C PHE A 140 -23.44 -11.48 -16.90
N GLU A 141 -24.73 -11.31 -17.20
CA GLU A 141 -25.32 -9.98 -17.43
C GLU A 141 -25.32 -9.12 -16.16
N GLN A 142 -25.57 -9.71 -14.98
CA GLN A 142 -25.42 -9.02 -13.70
C GLN A 142 -23.97 -8.54 -13.48
N LEU A 143 -22.98 -9.41 -13.73
CA LEU A 143 -21.56 -9.08 -13.64
C LEU A 143 -21.18 -7.96 -14.62
N LYS A 144 -21.64 -8.04 -15.88
CA LYS A 144 -21.39 -7.04 -16.92
C LYS A 144 -21.99 -5.67 -16.57
N SER A 145 -23.22 -5.64 -16.05
CA SER A 145 -23.85 -4.40 -15.57
C SER A 145 -23.02 -3.75 -14.46
N ARG A 146 -22.59 -4.55 -13.48
CA ARG A 146 -21.78 -4.09 -12.36
C ARG A 146 -20.40 -3.59 -12.79
N ALA A 147 -19.73 -4.32 -13.67
CA ALA A 147 -18.45 -3.92 -14.23
C ALA A 147 -18.57 -2.65 -15.08
N SER A 148 -19.66 -2.47 -15.83
CA SER A 148 -19.92 -1.25 -16.60
C SER A 148 -20.10 -0.04 -15.69
N SER A 149 -20.84 -0.19 -14.58
CA SER A 149 -20.96 0.83 -13.55
C SER A 149 -19.60 1.21 -12.96
N LEU A 150 -18.78 0.21 -12.59
CA LEU A 150 -17.42 0.42 -12.09
C LEU A 150 -16.54 1.18 -13.09
N LEU A 151 -16.53 0.76 -14.36
CA LEU A 151 -15.75 1.41 -15.42
C LEU A 151 -16.15 2.88 -15.62
N ASN A 152 -17.43 3.21 -15.45
CA ASN A 152 -17.92 4.58 -15.52
C ASN A 152 -17.48 5.42 -14.32
N SER A 153 -17.53 4.87 -13.11
CA SER A 153 -17.04 5.52 -11.89
C SER A 153 -15.54 5.82 -11.98
N LEU A 154 -14.74 4.85 -12.41
CA LEU A 154 -13.30 5.00 -12.61
C LEU A 154 -12.97 6.06 -13.68
N LYS A 155 -13.78 6.13 -14.75
CA LYS A 155 -13.64 7.16 -15.79
C LYS A 155 -13.96 8.56 -15.26
N ALA A 156 -14.93 8.70 -14.35
CA ALA A 156 -15.25 9.97 -13.72
C ALA A 156 -14.10 10.48 -12.83
N GLU A 157 -13.46 9.58 -12.07
CA GLU A 157 -12.31 9.94 -11.24
C GLU A 157 -11.09 10.37 -12.06
N THR A 158 -10.87 9.74 -13.22
CA THR A 158 -9.79 10.14 -14.14
C THR A 158 -9.92 11.60 -14.58
N ARG A 159 -11.17 12.07 -14.80
CA ARG A 159 -11.45 13.45 -15.25
C ARG A 159 -11.25 14.49 -14.15
N GLN A 160 -11.39 14.10 -12.88
CA GLN A 160 -11.26 15.03 -11.76
C GLN A 160 -9.81 15.29 -11.34
N LYS A 161 -8.90 14.31 -11.47
CA LYS A 161 -7.57 14.41 -10.87
C LYS A 161 -6.41 14.74 -11.80
N GLY A 162 -6.54 14.55 -13.12
CA GLY A 162 -5.54 15.02 -14.11
C GLY A 162 -4.10 14.50 -13.94
N SER A 163 -3.81 13.65 -12.96
CA SER A 163 -2.49 13.09 -12.68
C SER A 163 -2.14 12.02 -13.72
N ARG A 164 -0.92 12.11 -14.25
CA ARG A 164 -0.41 11.24 -15.32
C ARG A 164 -0.21 9.80 -14.86
N GLU A 165 0.26 9.59 -13.62
CA GLU A 165 0.53 8.25 -13.05
C GLU A 165 -0.78 7.51 -12.74
N VAL A 166 -1.75 8.22 -12.16
CA VAL A 166 -3.11 7.71 -11.88
C VAL A 166 -3.79 7.23 -13.16
N SER A 167 -3.56 7.94 -14.27
CA SER A 167 -4.11 7.59 -15.58
C SER A 167 -3.59 6.25 -16.09
N GLU A 168 -2.33 5.88 -15.84
CA GLU A 168 -1.74 4.64 -16.36
C GLU A 168 -2.28 3.42 -15.62
N THR A 169 -2.23 3.43 -14.28
CA THR A 169 -2.77 2.36 -13.43
C THR A 169 -4.27 2.16 -13.68
N LEU A 170 -5.04 3.24 -13.84
CA LEU A 170 -6.46 3.17 -14.21
C LEU A 170 -6.67 2.54 -15.59
N THR A 171 -5.87 2.89 -16.59
CA THR A 171 -6.00 2.29 -17.92
C THR A 171 -5.69 0.81 -17.91
N GLU A 172 -4.70 0.37 -17.11
CA GLU A 172 -4.36 -1.03 -16.94
C GLU A 172 -5.49 -1.80 -16.26
N ILE A 173 -6.04 -1.28 -15.16
CA ILE A 173 -7.18 -1.91 -14.46
C ILE A 173 -8.40 -2.01 -15.36
N ARG A 174 -8.73 -0.95 -16.11
CA ARG A 174 -9.84 -0.96 -17.07
C ARG A 174 -9.61 -1.97 -18.19
N GLY A 175 -8.39 -2.05 -18.71
CA GLY A 175 -8.00 -3.04 -19.71
C GLY A 175 -8.12 -4.47 -19.19
N GLY A 176 -7.63 -4.72 -17.97
CA GLY A 176 -7.69 -6.01 -17.30
C GLY A 176 -9.11 -6.48 -17.02
N LEU A 177 -9.99 -5.59 -16.52
CA LEU A 177 -11.41 -5.90 -16.31
C LEU A 177 -12.12 -6.25 -17.62
N ARG A 178 -11.90 -5.48 -18.69
CA ARG A 178 -12.47 -5.77 -20.01
C ARG A 178 -11.98 -7.10 -20.57
N LEU A 179 -10.68 -7.36 -20.47
CA LEU A 179 -10.08 -8.61 -20.93
C LEU A 179 -10.64 -9.81 -20.16
N ARG A 180 -10.82 -9.69 -18.84
CA ARG A 180 -11.44 -10.75 -18.02
C ARG A 180 -12.88 -11.05 -18.45
N LEU A 181 -13.72 -10.02 -18.61
CA LEU A 181 -15.10 -10.19 -19.09
C LEU A 181 -15.15 -10.80 -20.49
N TYR A 182 -14.25 -10.39 -21.37
CA TYR A 182 -14.14 -10.95 -22.71
C TYR A 182 -13.74 -12.43 -22.68
N THR A 183 -12.74 -12.80 -21.88
CA THR A 183 -12.33 -14.21 -21.71
C THR A 183 -13.48 -15.06 -21.17
N LEU A 184 -14.22 -14.56 -20.18
CA LEU A 184 -15.39 -15.25 -19.64
C LEU A 184 -16.49 -15.41 -20.70
N LEU A 185 -16.76 -14.38 -21.49
CA LEU A 185 -17.72 -14.45 -22.60
C LEU A 185 -17.33 -15.54 -23.60
N VAL A 186 -16.06 -15.58 -24.04
CA VAL A 186 -15.58 -16.60 -24.98
C VAL A 186 -15.72 -18.01 -24.40
N LYS A 187 -15.46 -18.19 -23.10
CA LYS A 187 -15.64 -19.48 -22.44
C LYS A 187 -17.09 -19.90 -22.32
N LEU A 188 -18.00 -18.96 -22.07
CA LEU A 188 -19.44 -19.19 -22.06
C LEU A 188 -19.95 -19.56 -23.46
N GLN A 189 -19.44 -18.92 -24.51
CA GLN A 189 -19.75 -19.27 -25.90
C GLN A 189 -19.27 -20.68 -26.26
N GLU A 190 -18.06 -21.05 -25.84
CA GLU A 190 -17.51 -22.41 -26.02
C GLU A 190 -18.39 -23.46 -25.33
N TYR A 191 -18.87 -23.15 -24.13
CA TYR A 191 -19.79 -24.00 -23.38
C TYR A 191 -21.16 -24.13 -24.04
N GLU A 192 -21.76 -23.02 -24.49
CA GLU A 192 -23.02 -23.02 -25.23
C GLU A 192 -22.92 -23.84 -26.52
N LEU A 193 -21.83 -23.66 -27.28
CA LEU A 193 -21.57 -24.41 -28.51
C LEU A 193 -21.43 -25.91 -28.24
N SER A 194 -20.76 -26.27 -27.15
CA SER A 194 -20.55 -27.67 -26.74
C SER A 194 -21.85 -28.38 -26.35
N ILE A 195 -22.87 -27.63 -25.90
CA ILE A 195 -24.17 -28.18 -25.49
C ILE A 195 -25.19 -28.15 -26.62
N THR A 196 -25.31 -27.03 -27.33
CA THR A 196 -26.42 -26.76 -28.26
C THR A 196 -26.00 -26.87 -29.72
N GLY A 197 -24.70 -26.91 -30.01
CA GLY A 197 -24.13 -26.89 -31.37
C GLY A 197 -24.25 -25.54 -32.07
N GLN A 198 -24.81 -24.53 -31.41
CA GLN A 198 -24.96 -23.16 -31.91
C GLN A 198 -24.62 -22.15 -30.79
N CYS A 199 -24.50 -20.88 -31.14
CA CYS A 199 -24.28 -19.81 -30.17
C CYS A 199 -25.32 -18.71 -30.43
N GLN A 200 -26.29 -18.57 -29.53
CA GLN A 200 -27.43 -17.66 -29.65
C GLN A 200 -27.57 -16.76 -28.41
N ILE A 201 -27.23 -17.26 -27.22
CA ILE A 201 -27.39 -16.60 -25.93
C ILE A 201 -26.25 -15.60 -25.70
N PHE A 202 -25.01 -16.04 -25.89
CA PHE A 202 -23.83 -15.23 -25.60
C PHE A 202 -23.33 -14.51 -26.86
N ASN A 203 -23.98 -13.40 -27.23
CA ASN A 203 -23.54 -12.59 -28.37
C ASN A 203 -22.41 -11.63 -28.00
N LEU A 204 -21.48 -11.42 -28.94
CA LEU A 204 -20.36 -10.50 -28.77
C LEU A 204 -20.88 -9.05 -28.76
N ALA A 205 -21.01 -8.45 -27.58
CA ALA A 205 -21.28 -7.02 -27.46
C ALA A 205 -20.01 -6.22 -27.78
N GLU A 206 -20.12 -5.21 -28.65
CA GLU A 206 -18.99 -4.35 -29.06
C GLU A 206 -18.27 -3.71 -27.85
N ASP A 207 -19.01 -3.44 -26.77
CA ASP A 207 -18.54 -2.81 -25.54
C ASP A 207 -17.47 -3.61 -24.78
N LEU A 208 -17.41 -4.92 -25.00
CA LEU A 208 -16.48 -5.85 -24.34
C LEU A 208 -15.28 -6.19 -25.22
N VAL A 209 -15.27 -5.78 -26.50
CA VAL A 209 -14.15 -6.05 -27.39
C VAL A 209 -12.91 -5.30 -26.88
N PRO A 210 -11.80 -5.99 -26.55
CA PRO A 210 -10.59 -5.34 -26.11
C PRO A 210 -10.14 -4.32 -27.17
N GLN A 211 -9.91 -3.07 -26.77
CA GLN A 211 -9.55 -1.95 -27.65
C GLN A 211 -8.18 -2.08 -28.35
N TRP A 212 -7.54 -3.25 -28.31
CA TRP A 212 -6.27 -3.54 -28.99
C TRP A 212 -6.42 -3.44 -30.51
N ARG A 213 -7.64 -3.54 -31.06
CA ARG A 213 -7.92 -3.21 -32.47
C ARG A 213 -7.97 -1.71 -32.78
N ALA A 214 -8.14 -0.84 -31.79
CA ALA A 214 -8.19 0.61 -31.98
C ALA A 214 -6.79 1.26 -31.90
N LEU A 215 -5.76 0.52 -31.49
CA LEU A 215 -4.38 1.03 -31.35
C LEU A 215 -3.60 1.12 -32.67
N THR A 216 -4.20 0.85 -33.83
CA THR A 216 -3.48 0.79 -35.13
C THR A 216 -3.88 1.80 -36.19
N LEU A 217 -4.75 2.78 -35.91
CA LEU A 217 -5.08 3.82 -36.93
C LEU A 217 -4.65 5.25 -36.57
N ASP A 218 -4.64 5.63 -35.29
CA ASP A 218 -4.34 7.01 -34.89
C ASP A 218 -2.84 7.30 -34.65
N SER A 219 -1.97 6.29 -34.72
CA SER A 219 -0.51 6.46 -34.62
C SER A 219 0.18 6.76 -35.96
N ARG A 220 -0.58 6.92 -37.06
CA ARG A 220 -0.03 7.21 -38.40
C ARG A 220 -0.21 8.64 -38.90
N THR A 221 -0.88 9.52 -38.13
CA THR A 221 -1.18 10.91 -38.55
C THR A 221 -0.43 11.99 -37.76
N GLN A 222 0.49 11.63 -36.88
CA GLN A 222 1.40 12.59 -36.25
C GLN A 222 2.86 12.18 -36.48
N SER A 223 3.34 12.44 -37.70
CA SER A 223 4.76 12.67 -37.93
C SER A 223 4.94 14.18 -38.18
N PRO A 224 5.95 14.82 -37.57
CA PRO A 224 6.22 16.22 -37.83
C PRO A 224 6.79 16.36 -39.24
N SER A 225 6.17 17.25 -39.99
CA SER A 225 6.62 17.76 -41.28
C SER A 225 8.06 18.28 -41.17
N TYR A 226 9.02 17.52 -41.69
CA TYR A 226 10.28 18.07 -42.16
C TYR A 226 10.23 18.18 -43.69
N THR A 227 10.20 19.45 -44.11
CA THR A 227 10.57 20.02 -45.40
C THR A 227 11.11 19.07 -46.47
N ALA A 228 10.39 19.08 -47.59
CA ALA A 228 10.93 18.75 -48.90
C ALA A 228 12.11 19.67 -49.23
N ASP A 229 13.24 19.07 -49.61
CA ASP A 229 14.16 19.58 -50.61
C ASP A 229 15.16 18.46 -50.92
N PHE A 230 14.91 17.70 -51.98
CA PHE A 230 15.88 17.44 -53.04
C PHE A 230 15.19 16.62 -54.14
N ALA A 231 14.91 17.30 -55.22
CA ALA A 231 14.42 16.74 -56.46
C ALA A 231 15.50 15.88 -57.15
N SER A 232 15.00 15.00 -58.03
CA SER A 232 15.58 14.62 -59.32
C SER A 232 16.76 13.66 -59.37
N SER A 233 16.46 12.40 -59.69
CA SER A 233 17.25 11.43 -60.48
C SER A 233 16.79 10.03 -60.08
N PHE A 234 16.25 9.12 -60.90
CA PHE A 234 16.26 8.90 -62.34
C PHE A 234 15.00 8.04 -62.63
N TYR A 235 14.15 8.45 -63.57
CA TYR A 235 13.34 7.51 -64.34
C TYR A 235 14.11 7.16 -65.61
N SER A 236 13.89 5.93 -66.10
CA SER A 236 14.03 5.48 -67.49
C SER A 236 15.20 4.54 -67.80
N LEU A 237 14.86 3.25 -67.94
CA LEU A 237 15.25 2.25 -68.96
C LEU A 237 14.86 0.88 -68.36
N ARG A 238 14.09 -0.01 -68.98
CA ARG A 238 14.04 -0.43 -70.38
C ARG A 238 12.90 -1.44 -70.54
N ASP A 239 12.05 -1.28 -71.54
CA ASP A 239 11.19 -2.33 -72.10
C ASP A 239 12.00 -3.16 -73.12
N ASP A 240 11.76 -4.48 -73.17
CA ASP A 240 11.58 -5.27 -74.42
C ASP A 240 11.33 -6.77 -74.12
N LEU A 241 10.30 -7.32 -74.80
CA LEU A 241 9.75 -8.70 -74.87
C LEU A 241 10.74 -9.77 -75.41
N PRO A 242 10.41 -11.09 -75.62
CA PRO A 242 9.10 -11.78 -75.59
C PRO A 242 8.99 -13.16 -74.89
N ASP A 243 7.73 -13.60 -74.75
CA ASP A 243 7.13 -14.96 -74.62
C ASP A 243 8.04 -16.20 -74.49
N ASP A 244 7.71 -17.11 -73.55
CA ASP A 244 6.85 -18.28 -73.82
C ASP A 244 6.78 -19.26 -72.61
N ARG A 245 5.68 -20.01 -72.54
CA ARG A 245 5.42 -21.25 -71.74
C ARG A 245 4.86 -21.18 -70.31
N ARG A 246 3.54 -21.41 -70.26
CA ARG A 246 2.83 -22.46 -69.49
C ARG A 246 3.54 -23.03 -68.25
N THR A 247 2.94 -22.80 -67.08
CA THR A 247 2.24 -23.87 -66.34
C THR A 247 1.23 -23.27 -65.36
N SER A 248 -0.01 -23.71 -65.53
CA SER A 248 -1.12 -23.61 -64.59
C SER A 248 -0.72 -24.05 -63.19
N ASN A 249 -1.09 -23.26 -62.16
CA ASN A 249 -1.56 -23.78 -60.89
C ASN A 249 -2.56 -22.81 -60.24
N ARG A 250 -3.82 -23.26 -60.21
CA ARG A 250 -4.89 -22.71 -59.38
C ARG A 250 -4.48 -22.79 -57.91
N VAL A 251 -4.45 -21.64 -57.24
CA VAL A 251 -4.44 -21.57 -55.77
C VAL A 251 -5.85 -21.28 -55.31
N THR A 252 -6.56 -22.32 -54.87
CA THR A 252 -7.76 -22.19 -54.05
C THR A 252 -7.32 -21.98 -52.61
N THR A 253 -7.56 -20.78 -52.09
CA THR A 253 -7.47 -20.43 -50.67
C THR A 253 -8.60 -21.08 -49.88
N LEU A 254 -8.26 -22.01 -48.98
CA LEU A 254 -9.18 -22.54 -47.97
C LEU A 254 -8.40 -22.91 -46.71
N GLY A 255 -8.75 -22.23 -45.61
CA GLY A 255 -8.67 -22.71 -44.23
C GLY A 255 -7.34 -23.27 -43.73
N GLY A 256 -6.52 -22.41 -43.13
CA GLY A 256 -5.40 -22.85 -42.31
C GLY A 256 -5.88 -23.54 -41.02
N SER A 257 -5.96 -24.86 -41.07
CA SER A 257 -6.02 -25.74 -39.90
C SER A 257 -4.85 -26.70 -39.99
N ILE A 258 -3.79 -26.45 -39.22
CA ILE A 258 -2.65 -27.37 -39.10
C ILE A 258 -3.09 -28.51 -38.18
N TRP A 259 -3.54 -29.61 -38.76
CA TRP A 259 -3.72 -30.87 -38.05
C TRP A 259 -2.40 -31.62 -38.09
N ILE A 260 -1.69 -31.68 -36.96
CA ILE A 260 -0.56 -32.60 -36.78
C ILE A 260 -1.15 -33.96 -36.40
N THR A 261 -1.42 -34.80 -37.40
CA THR A 261 -1.80 -36.20 -37.17
C THR A 261 -0.54 -37.01 -36.89
N TRP A 262 -0.35 -37.38 -35.61
CA TRP A 262 0.73 -38.25 -35.18
C TRP A 262 0.35 -39.71 -35.50
N HIS A 263 0.79 -40.21 -36.66
CA HIS A 263 0.64 -41.63 -36.99
C HIS A 263 1.67 -42.44 -36.18
N GLY A 264 1.19 -43.07 -35.10
CA GLY A 264 1.96 -44.04 -34.32
C GLY A 264 2.28 -45.28 -35.16
N ARG A 265 3.51 -45.33 -35.69
CA ARG A 265 4.15 -46.58 -36.07
C ARG A 265 5.10 -46.96 -34.94
N SER A 266 4.80 -48.10 -34.30
CA SER A 266 5.68 -48.79 -33.38
C SER A 266 6.89 -49.31 -34.16
N SER A 267 7.89 -48.45 -34.33
CA SER A 267 9.21 -48.81 -34.83
C SER A 267 10.21 -48.37 -33.77
N GLU A 268 11.09 -49.30 -33.41
CA GLU A 268 12.18 -49.16 -32.45
C GLU A 268 12.77 -47.75 -32.50
N MET A 269 12.60 -47.03 -31.38
CA MET A 269 13.06 -45.66 -31.23
C MET A 269 14.58 -45.66 -31.44
N SER A 270 15.04 -45.03 -32.52
CA SER A 270 16.45 -45.04 -32.86
C SER A 270 17.26 -44.35 -31.76
N LEU A 271 18.52 -44.72 -31.56
CA LEU A 271 19.40 -44.08 -30.57
C LEU A 271 19.42 -42.54 -30.75
N SER A 272 19.31 -42.05 -31.98
CA SER A 272 19.23 -40.61 -32.27
C SER A 272 17.95 -39.96 -31.77
N ASP A 273 16.80 -40.65 -31.84
CA ASP A 273 15.53 -40.12 -31.30
C ASP A 273 15.55 -40.07 -29.77
N LEU A 274 16.17 -41.06 -29.14
CA LEU A 274 16.40 -41.08 -27.69
C LEU A 274 17.27 -39.90 -27.25
N ILE A 275 18.38 -39.64 -27.96
CA ILE A 275 19.28 -38.51 -27.67
C ILE A 275 18.57 -37.17 -27.86
N CYS A 276 17.80 -36.99 -28.94
CA CYS A 276 17.01 -35.78 -29.17
C CYS A 276 15.95 -35.55 -28.09
N LEU A 277 15.25 -36.61 -27.65
CA LEU A 277 14.30 -36.54 -26.54
C LEU A 277 15.01 -36.14 -25.23
N LEU A 278 16.18 -36.70 -24.96
CA LEU A 278 16.97 -36.40 -23.75
C LEU A 278 17.45 -34.94 -23.73
N ILE A 279 17.90 -34.42 -24.88
CA ILE A 279 18.29 -33.02 -25.04
C ILE A 279 17.07 -32.10 -24.86
N PHE A 280 15.92 -32.46 -25.44
CA PHE A 280 14.69 -31.69 -25.31
C PHE A 280 14.20 -31.62 -23.85
N VAL A 281 14.21 -32.76 -23.15
CA VAL A 281 13.84 -32.82 -21.71
C VAL A 281 14.83 -32.04 -20.85
N ALA A 282 16.13 -32.14 -21.12
CA ALA A 282 17.15 -31.37 -20.42
C ALA A 282 17.01 -29.86 -20.65
N PHE A 283 16.71 -29.44 -21.89
CA PHE A 283 16.47 -28.05 -22.23
C PHE A 283 15.19 -27.51 -21.56
N PHE A 284 14.11 -28.29 -21.56
CA PHE A 284 12.87 -27.92 -20.88
C PHE A 284 13.08 -27.78 -19.37
N PHE A 285 13.82 -28.72 -18.75
CA PHE A 285 14.13 -28.66 -17.32
C PHE A 285 15.02 -27.44 -16.99
N PHE A 286 16.03 -27.15 -17.81
CA PHE A 286 16.87 -25.96 -17.65
C PHE A 286 16.05 -24.67 -17.74
N PHE A 287 15.14 -24.57 -18.72
CA PHE A 287 14.25 -23.43 -18.87
C PHE A 287 13.34 -23.28 -17.65
N PHE A 288 12.69 -24.37 -17.19
CA PHE A 288 11.86 -24.35 -15.98
C PHE A 288 12.63 -23.89 -14.73
N PHE A 289 13.86 -24.37 -14.56
CA PHE A 289 14.73 -23.99 -13.44
C PHE A 289 15.12 -22.50 -13.50
N PHE A 290 15.32 -21.95 -14.70
CA PHE A 290 15.53 -20.52 -14.90
C PHE A 290 14.32 -19.70 -14.43
N PHE A 291 13.09 -20.05 -14.84
CA PHE A 291 11.87 -19.36 -14.35
C PHE A 291 11.72 -19.42 -12.84
N PHE A 292 12.03 -20.57 -12.24
CA PHE A 292 11.99 -20.72 -10.78
C PHE A 292 12.92 -19.72 -10.09
N PHE A 293 14.14 -19.52 -10.59
CA PHE A 293 15.04 -18.50 -10.06
C PHE A 293 14.51 -17.08 -10.21
N PHE A 294 13.87 -16.73 -11.33
CA PHE A 294 13.22 -15.40 -11.46
C PHE A 294 12.16 -15.20 -10.39
N PHE A 295 11.29 -16.18 -10.15
CA PHE A 295 10.30 -16.09 -9.08
C PHE A 295 10.98 -15.92 -7.71
N PHE A 296 12.05 -16.67 -7.43
CA PHE A 296 12.79 -16.53 -6.18
C PHE A 296 13.36 -15.13 -5.97
N PHE A 297 13.99 -14.52 -7.00
CA PHE A 297 14.51 -13.15 -6.88
C PHE A 297 13.39 -12.12 -6.72
N PHE A 298 12.28 -12.25 -7.46
CA PHE A 298 11.12 -11.37 -7.31
C PHE A 298 10.48 -11.47 -5.91
N PHE A 299 10.40 -12.67 -5.34
CA PHE A 299 9.87 -12.87 -3.98
C PHE A 299 10.85 -12.41 -2.90
N LEU A 300 12.17 -12.61 -3.08
CA LEU A 300 13.19 -12.12 -2.15
C LEU A 300 13.26 -10.60 -2.13
N GLU A 301 13.19 -9.95 -3.29
CA GLU A 301 13.17 -8.49 -3.40
C GLU A 301 11.91 -7.91 -2.75
N ARG A 302 10.74 -8.53 -2.97
CA ARG A 302 9.51 -8.16 -2.27
C ARG A 302 9.57 -8.40 -0.77
N MET A 303 10.10 -9.53 -0.32
CA MET A 303 10.28 -9.83 1.11
C MET A 303 11.25 -8.84 1.79
N LEU A 304 12.34 -8.44 1.11
CA LEU A 304 13.27 -7.43 1.59
C LEU A 304 12.67 -6.02 1.58
N LEU A 305 11.76 -5.71 0.66
CA LEU A 305 10.99 -4.45 0.66
C LEU A 305 9.95 -4.43 1.78
N PHE A 306 9.31 -5.55 2.09
CA PHE A 306 8.43 -5.67 3.27
C PHE A 306 9.22 -5.58 4.58
N SER A 307 10.46 -6.07 4.62
CA SER A 307 11.37 -5.86 5.75
C SER A 307 11.87 -4.42 5.86
N LYS A 308 11.73 -3.57 4.84
CA LYS A 308 12.00 -2.12 4.94
C LYS A 308 10.80 -1.31 5.42
N SER A 309 9.63 -1.93 5.59
CA SER A 309 8.47 -1.31 6.23
C SER A 309 8.57 -1.33 7.77
N TYR A 310 9.74 -0.95 8.31
CA TYR A 310 9.87 -0.56 9.72
C TYR A 310 9.52 0.92 9.89
N HIS A 311 8.33 1.33 9.43
CA HIS A 311 7.81 2.67 9.72
C HIS A 311 7.44 2.87 11.20
N SER A 312 7.44 1.78 11.98
CA SER A 312 7.31 1.77 13.45
C SER A 312 8.51 2.45 14.15
N LEU A 313 9.74 2.31 13.64
CA LEU A 313 10.94 2.82 14.32
C LEU A 313 11.17 4.32 14.08
N ALA A 314 10.78 4.84 12.91
CA ALA A 314 10.76 6.28 12.64
C ALA A 314 9.76 7.01 13.57
N TRP A 315 8.68 6.34 13.95
CA TRP A 315 7.67 6.85 14.89
C TRP A 315 8.19 6.87 16.33
N CYS A 316 8.86 5.80 16.79
CA CYS A 316 9.55 5.78 18.10
C CYS A 316 10.61 6.89 18.20
N SER A 317 11.36 7.18 17.13
CA SER A 317 12.36 8.27 17.14
C SER A 317 11.75 9.68 17.25
N ARG A 318 10.54 9.88 16.71
CA ARG A 318 9.81 11.16 16.82
C ARG A 318 9.21 11.35 18.21
N LEU A 319 8.77 10.27 18.86
CA LEU A 319 8.32 10.30 20.26
C LEU A 319 9.47 10.54 21.24
N ALA A 320 10.60 9.85 21.06
CA ALA A 320 11.79 10.01 21.90
C ALA A 320 12.36 11.44 21.84
N ASN A 321 12.51 12.02 20.64
CA ASN A 321 13.00 13.39 20.46
C ASN A 321 12.05 14.45 21.05
N LYS A 322 10.74 14.23 20.96
CA LYS A 322 9.75 15.17 21.49
C LYS A 322 9.66 15.12 23.02
N LYS A 323 9.90 13.93 23.62
CA LYS A 323 9.90 13.72 25.07
C LYS A 323 11.21 14.13 25.75
N ALA A 324 12.37 13.92 25.10
CA ALA A 324 13.65 14.45 25.57
C ALA A 324 13.62 16.00 25.68
N PHE A 325 12.95 16.65 24.73
CA PHE A 325 12.74 18.10 24.74
C PHE A 325 11.88 18.59 25.92
N THR A 326 10.89 17.82 26.36
CA THR A 326 10.04 18.16 27.52
C THR A 326 10.72 17.97 28.86
N MET A 327 11.68 17.04 28.96
CA MET A 327 12.45 16.83 30.19
C MET A 327 13.56 17.88 30.34
N HIS A 328 14.18 18.29 29.24
CA HIS A 328 15.15 19.39 29.22
C HIS A 328 14.54 20.72 29.69
N SER A 329 13.38 21.11 29.14
CA SER A 329 12.72 22.36 29.53
C SER A 329 12.25 22.36 30.98
N PHE A 330 11.90 21.20 31.52
CA PHE A 330 11.49 21.06 32.92
C PHE A 330 12.66 21.16 33.90
N VAL A 331 13.80 20.50 33.60
CA VAL A 331 15.02 20.61 34.42
C VAL A 331 15.51 22.05 34.46
N GLU A 332 15.50 22.73 33.31
CA GLU A 332 15.86 24.15 33.18
C GLU A 332 14.91 25.06 34.00
N GLN A 333 13.61 24.77 33.99
CA GLN A 333 12.62 25.50 34.78
C GLN A 333 12.80 25.25 36.29
N ALA A 334 13.09 24.03 36.71
CA ALA A 334 13.35 23.69 38.11
C ALA A 334 14.65 24.35 38.62
N THR A 335 15.71 24.40 37.82
CA THR A 335 16.95 25.12 38.16
C THR A 335 16.73 26.62 38.27
N ASN A 336 15.97 27.22 37.35
CA ASN A 336 15.66 28.66 37.40
C ASN A 336 14.82 29.03 38.64
N VAL A 337 13.88 28.17 39.05
CA VAL A 337 13.10 28.37 40.27
C VAL A 337 13.99 28.25 41.51
N LEU A 338 14.89 27.28 41.55
CA LEU A 338 15.83 27.11 42.67
C LEU A 338 16.81 28.30 42.78
N GLU A 339 17.30 28.83 41.66
CA GLU A 339 18.15 30.04 41.64
C GLU A 339 17.41 31.30 42.13
N HIS A 340 16.13 31.44 41.82
CA HIS A 340 15.31 32.56 42.30
C HIS A 340 14.91 32.46 43.78
N VAL A 341 14.77 31.25 44.31
CA VAL A 341 14.39 31.04 45.72
C VAL A 341 15.57 31.26 46.68
N PHE A 342 16.82 31.12 46.19
CA PHE A 342 18.04 31.27 47.00
C PHE A 342 19.05 32.25 46.37
N PRO A 343 18.88 33.58 46.57
CA PRO A 343 19.82 34.56 46.04
C PRO A 343 21.14 34.61 46.85
N ASP A 344 22.24 34.53 46.10
CA ASP A 344 23.67 34.84 46.36
C ASP A 344 24.43 34.27 47.57
N ASP A 345 23.87 34.14 48.78
CA ASP A 345 24.72 33.79 49.96
C ASP A 345 24.96 32.29 50.17
N ASN A 346 24.32 31.42 49.39
CA ASN A 346 24.41 29.95 49.53
C ASN A 346 24.78 29.21 48.23
N LYS A 347 25.38 29.89 47.25
CA LYS A 347 25.75 29.31 45.95
C LYS A 347 26.70 28.09 46.07
N HIS A 348 27.49 28.01 47.13
CA HIS A 348 28.38 26.86 47.37
C HIS A 348 27.66 25.57 47.78
N VAL A 349 26.43 25.66 48.28
CA VAL A 349 25.64 24.48 48.72
C VAL A 349 24.86 23.86 47.55
N PHE A 350 24.65 24.61 46.46
CA PHE A 350 23.89 24.16 45.29
C PHE A 350 24.69 24.28 43.98
N ASN A 351 25.84 23.60 43.90
CA ASN A 351 26.46 23.27 42.60
C ASN A 351 25.59 22.24 41.87
N LEU A 352 24.55 22.70 41.16
CA LEU A 352 23.69 21.88 40.30
C LEU A 352 23.88 22.00 38.75
N PRO A 353 24.95 22.56 38.12
CA PRO A 353 24.87 22.76 36.66
C PRO A 353 25.31 21.59 35.76
N HIS A 354 25.92 20.51 36.28
CA HIS A 354 26.62 19.56 35.38
C HIS A 354 26.18 18.08 35.43
N LEU A 355 25.39 17.66 36.42
CA LEU A 355 25.10 16.24 36.64
C LEU A 355 23.82 15.75 35.93
N THR A 356 22.75 16.54 35.87
CA THR A 356 21.50 16.18 35.18
C THR A 356 21.62 16.28 33.66
N PHE A 357 22.34 17.28 33.16
CA PHE A 357 22.58 17.47 31.73
C PHE A 357 23.39 16.32 31.13
N ARG A 358 24.43 15.84 31.83
CA ARG A 358 25.30 14.77 31.30
C ARG A 358 24.55 13.46 31.10
N SER A 359 23.69 13.07 32.03
CA SER A 359 22.90 11.83 31.94
C SER A 359 21.84 11.90 30.82
N ILE A 360 21.24 13.08 30.61
CA ILE A 360 20.29 13.32 29.52
C ILE A 360 21.01 13.32 28.17
N TYR A 361 22.20 13.92 28.07
CA TYR A 361 23.02 13.86 26.85
C TYR A 361 23.50 12.44 26.56
N GLN A 362 23.93 11.68 27.56
CA GLN A 362 24.30 10.27 27.40
C GLN A 362 23.14 9.41 26.92
N PHE A 363 21.92 9.65 27.42
CA PHE A 363 20.71 9.01 26.92
C PHE A 363 20.39 9.38 25.47
N THR A 364 20.56 10.65 25.12
CA THR A 364 20.33 11.14 23.75
C THR A 364 21.35 10.57 22.77
N ASP A 365 22.62 10.44 23.19
CA ASP A 365 23.70 9.82 22.42
C ASP A 365 23.49 8.30 22.27
N LEU A 366 23.04 7.61 23.32
CA LEU A 366 22.68 6.19 23.27
C LEU A 366 21.52 5.92 22.31
N LEU A 367 20.49 6.77 22.32
CA LEU A 367 19.38 6.69 21.36
C LEU A 367 19.84 6.99 19.92
N LEU A 368 20.83 7.86 19.74
CA LEU A 368 21.43 8.16 18.45
C LEU A 368 22.31 7.00 17.94
N GLN A 369 23.04 6.34 18.83
CA GLN A 369 23.85 5.15 18.52
C GLN A 369 22.97 3.95 18.18
N LEU A 370 21.86 3.75 18.91
CA LEU A 370 20.82 2.75 18.63
C LEU A 370 20.25 2.94 17.21
N LYS A 371 20.03 4.19 16.79
CA LYS A 371 19.57 4.53 15.43
C LYS A 371 20.59 4.13 14.35
N THR A 372 21.87 4.45 14.52
CA THR A 372 22.93 4.08 13.55
C THR A 372 23.16 2.57 13.45
N LEU A 373 22.99 1.82 14.54
CA LEU A 373 23.11 0.36 14.55
C LEU A 373 21.92 -0.34 13.89
N ILE A 374 20.71 0.22 14.04
CA ILE A 374 19.47 -0.31 13.45
C ILE A 374 19.41 -0.08 11.93
N ASP A 375 19.94 1.04 11.45
CA ASP A 375 19.99 1.33 10.00
C ASP A 375 21.04 0.48 9.25
N ALA A 376 22.01 -0.12 9.95
CA ALA A 376 23.02 -1.02 9.40
C ALA A 376 22.61 -2.49 9.61
N VAL A 377 21.98 -3.09 8.59
CA VAL A 377 21.54 -4.49 8.59
C VAL A 377 22.72 -5.44 8.83
N GLY A 378 22.79 -5.98 10.05
CA GLY A 378 23.80 -6.96 10.47
C GLY A 378 24.10 -6.97 11.98
N ILE A 379 23.11 -6.73 12.84
CA ILE A 379 23.35 -6.60 14.28
C ILE A 379 23.60 -7.98 14.91
N HIS A 380 24.81 -8.17 15.46
CA HIS A 380 25.13 -9.34 16.26
C HIS A 380 24.48 -9.25 17.64
N LYS A 381 23.98 -10.37 18.17
CA LYS A 381 23.34 -10.47 19.50
C LYS A 381 24.14 -9.77 20.62
N SER A 382 25.47 -9.85 20.58
CA SER A 382 26.34 -9.20 21.57
C SER A 382 26.24 -7.68 21.58
N GLN A 383 25.93 -7.04 20.45
CA GLN A 383 25.74 -5.59 20.36
C GLN A 383 24.39 -5.17 20.93
N VAL A 384 23.35 -6.02 20.79
CA VAL A 384 22.05 -5.80 21.45
C VAL A 384 22.20 -5.94 22.96
N ASP A 385 22.91 -6.97 23.43
CA ASP A 385 23.13 -7.22 24.85
C ASP A 385 23.95 -6.09 25.51
N GLU A 386 24.99 -5.57 24.85
CA GLU A 386 25.76 -4.42 25.33
C GLU A 386 24.91 -3.15 25.44
N LEU A 387 24.00 -2.94 24.49
CA LEU A 387 23.15 -1.76 24.46
C LEU A 387 22.02 -1.83 25.49
N VAL A 388 21.45 -3.02 25.72
CA VAL A 388 20.54 -3.28 26.85
C VAL A 388 21.25 -3.01 28.18
N GLN A 389 22.52 -3.42 28.31
CA GLN A 389 23.32 -3.15 29.51
C GLN A 389 23.56 -1.64 29.72
N GLN A 390 23.91 -0.90 28.66
CA GLN A 390 24.08 0.55 28.72
C GLN A 390 22.78 1.28 29.08
N HIS A 391 21.65 0.81 28.55
CA HIS A 391 20.33 1.35 28.87
C HIS A 391 19.98 1.15 30.35
N GLU A 392 20.26 -0.03 30.90
CA GLU A 392 20.02 -0.34 32.31
C GLU A 392 20.95 0.46 33.24
N GLU A 393 22.20 0.71 32.83
CA GLU A 393 23.13 1.56 33.57
C GLU A 393 22.68 3.03 33.58
N ALA A 394 22.16 3.53 32.46
CA ALA A 394 21.55 4.86 32.39
C ALA A 394 20.32 4.98 33.32
N ARG A 395 19.47 3.94 33.37
CA ARG A 395 18.33 3.86 34.30
C ARG A 395 18.77 3.96 35.75
N ARG A 396 19.77 3.17 36.15
CA ARG A 396 20.31 3.20 37.52
C ARG A 396 20.91 4.55 37.89
N THR A 397 21.63 5.17 36.96
CA THR A 397 22.24 6.49 37.16
C THR A 397 21.17 7.57 37.33
N ALA A 398 20.15 7.58 36.48
CA ALA A 398 19.02 8.51 36.58
C ALA A 398 18.26 8.35 37.90
N SER A 399 18.02 7.11 38.33
CA SER A 399 17.38 6.82 39.62
C SER A 399 18.22 7.29 40.82
N ALA A 400 19.54 7.07 40.79
CA ALA A 400 20.44 7.54 41.83
C ALA A 400 20.48 9.09 41.92
N GLU A 401 20.50 9.79 40.79
CA GLU A 401 20.45 11.26 40.75
C GLU A 401 19.09 11.80 41.22
N TRP A 402 17.99 11.13 40.87
CA TRP A 402 16.67 11.46 41.41
C TRP A 402 16.65 11.38 42.94
N HIS A 403 17.16 10.29 43.54
CA HIS A 403 17.19 10.16 45.00
C HIS A 403 18.05 11.24 45.67
N LYS A 404 19.16 11.67 45.05
CA LYS A 404 19.95 12.80 45.55
C LYS A 404 19.15 14.10 45.51
N LEU A 405 18.39 14.35 44.45
CA LEU A 405 17.53 15.54 44.34
C LEU A 405 16.39 15.50 45.36
N GLU A 406 15.72 14.36 45.51
CA GLU A 406 14.63 14.15 46.48
C GLU A 406 15.13 14.37 47.92
N SER A 407 16.32 13.86 48.25
CA SER A 407 16.98 14.11 49.55
C SER A 407 17.19 15.60 49.78
N ARG A 408 17.73 16.32 48.79
CA ARG A 408 18.03 17.76 48.93
C ARG A 408 16.78 18.62 49.02
N LEU A 409 15.72 18.26 48.29
CA LEU A 409 14.42 18.92 48.40
C LEU A 409 13.82 18.68 49.79
N SER A 410 13.93 17.45 50.31
CA SER A 410 13.47 17.11 51.67
C SER A 410 14.24 17.90 52.73
N ASP A 411 15.58 17.99 52.61
CA ASP A 411 16.42 18.78 53.52
C ASP A 411 16.09 20.28 53.44
N ALA A 412 15.79 20.80 52.25
CA ALA A 412 15.38 22.18 52.08
C ALA A 412 14.02 22.46 52.74
N VAL A 413 13.04 21.57 52.56
CA VAL A 413 11.71 21.67 53.19
C VAL A 413 11.78 21.55 54.71
N ALA A 414 12.75 20.81 55.24
CA ALA A 414 12.93 20.64 56.68
C ALA A 414 13.59 21.85 57.39
N ARG A 415 14.03 22.89 56.66
CA ARG A 415 14.67 24.06 57.28
C ARG A 415 13.64 24.95 57.99
N PRO A 416 13.82 25.23 59.30
CA PRO A 416 12.83 25.95 60.10
C PRO A 416 12.68 27.44 59.76
N GLU A 417 13.58 28.02 58.96
CA GLU A 417 13.63 29.47 58.69
C GLU A 417 12.98 29.91 57.37
N LEU A 418 12.33 29.00 56.64
CA LEU A 418 11.70 29.34 55.36
C LEU A 418 10.38 30.10 55.57
N PRO A 419 10.18 31.25 54.90
CA PRO A 419 8.89 31.93 54.87
C PRO A 419 7.78 30.99 54.37
N PRO A 420 6.54 31.07 54.91
CA PRO A 420 5.45 30.16 54.58
C PRO A 420 5.13 30.05 53.07
N ASP A 421 5.23 31.15 52.33
CA ASP A 421 5.02 31.17 50.86
C ASP A 421 6.15 30.45 50.08
N ARG A 422 7.37 30.40 50.62
CA ARG A 422 8.47 29.64 49.99
C ARG A 422 8.37 28.16 50.30
N LEU A 423 7.93 27.82 51.51
CA LEU A 423 7.71 26.44 51.93
C LEU A 423 6.62 25.76 51.09
N SER A 424 5.48 26.44 50.87
CA SER A 424 4.39 25.91 50.04
C SER A 424 4.83 25.66 48.59
N ARG A 425 5.59 26.58 47.99
CA ARG A 425 6.13 26.42 46.63
C ARG A 425 7.12 25.26 46.53
N LEU A 426 7.99 25.08 47.52
CA LEU A 426 8.93 23.95 47.56
C LEU A 426 8.20 22.61 47.71
N GLN A 427 7.14 22.53 48.51
CA GLN A 427 6.32 21.32 48.64
C GLN A 427 5.57 20.97 47.35
N VAL A 428 5.03 21.98 46.65
CA VAL A 428 4.40 21.78 45.33
C VAL A 428 5.44 21.28 44.32
N LEU A 429 6.62 21.90 44.28
CA LEU A 429 7.70 21.49 43.38
C LEU A 429 8.18 20.06 43.69
N GLN A 430 8.33 19.69 44.96
CA GLN A 430 8.69 18.34 45.38
C GLN A 430 7.64 17.31 44.95
N THR A 431 6.36 17.64 45.09
CA THR A 431 5.26 16.75 44.67
C THR A 431 5.20 16.60 43.15
N GLU A 432 5.33 17.70 42.41
CA GLU A 432 5.31 17.69 40.94
C GLU A 432 6.51 16.94 40.36
N THR A 433 7.70 17.19 40.88
CA THR A 433 8.92 16.48 40.44
C THR A 433 8.82 14.97 40.70
N LYS A 434 8.26 14.57 41.85
CA LYS A 434 8.04 13.16 42.19
C LYS A 434 7.05 12.48 41.26
N ASN A 435 5.92 13.14 40.96
CA ASN A 435 4.93 12.60 40.04
C ASN A 435 5.52 12.43 38.63
N ARG A 436 6.24 13.44 38.12
CA ARG A 436 6.85 13.36 36.79
C ARG A 436 7.96 12.30 36.70
N PHE A 437 8.74 12.11 37.76
CA PHE A 437 9.72 11.03 37.80
C PHE A 437 9.04 9.66 37.82
N SER A 438 7.95 9.51 38.58
CA SER A 438 7.14 8.29 38.58
C SER A 438 6.54 8.00 37.20
N ASP A 439 6.00 9.01 36.53
CA ASP A 439 5.46 8.88 35.16
C ASP A 439 6.57 8.48 34.17
N TRP A 440 7.74 9.10 34.29
CA TRP A 440 8.91 8.75 33.46
C TRP A 440 9.37 7.31 33.70
N LEU A 441 9.39 6.85 34.95
CA LEU A 441 9.77 5.48 35.31
C LEU A 441 8.75 4.46 34.78
N HIS A 442 7.46 4.80 34.80
CA HIS A 442 6.39 3.97 34.28
C HIS A 442 6.41 3.89 32.74
N ASP A 443 6.73 4.99 32.07
CA ASP A 443 6.94 5.04 30.62
C ASP A 443 8.23 4.31 30.16
N TRP A 444 9.16 4.06 31.09
CA TRP A 444 10.45 3.40 30.82
C TRP A 444 10.37 1.86 30.89
N GLU A 445 9.47 1.32 31.70
CA GLU A 445 9.17 -0.12 31.82
C GLU A 445 8.28 -0.62 30.68
#